data_AF-A0A7X3RUG5-F1
#
_entry.id   AF-A0A7X3RUG5-F1
#
_cell.length_a   1.000
_cell.length_b   1.000
_cell.length_c   1.000
_cell.angle_alpha   90.00
_cell.angle_beta   90.00
_cell.angle_gamma   90.00
#
_symmetry.space_group_name_H-M   'P 1'
#
loop_
_entity.id
_entity.type
_entity.pdbx_description
1 polymer ?
#
loop_
_entity_poly.entity_id
_entity_poly.type
_entity_poly.pdbx_seq_one_letter_code
_entity_poly.pdbx_strand_id
1 'polypeptide(L)' 'MDEDTGLCVGCLRTSDEIANWEEYSDEQRAEVMREITRREAEQEQ' A
#
# COMPACT_ATOMS: atom_id res chain seq x y z
N MET A 1 0.54 -5.87 10.83
CA MET A 1 0.64 -6.18 9.40
C MET A 1 0.15 -7.60 9.22
N ASP A 2 -0.39 -7.90 8.05
CA ASP A 2 -0.75 -9.25 7.64
C ASP A 2 0.53 -10.07 7.40
N GLU A 3 0.59 -11.27 7.98
CA GLU A 3 1.79 -12.11 7.97
C GLU A 3 2.02 -12.80 6.62
N ASP A 4 0.95 -13.03 5.85
CA ASP A 4 1.00 -13.73 4.56
C ASP A 4 1.36 -12.78 3.41
N THR A 5 0.81 -11.57 3.42
CA THR A 5 0.98 -10.57 2.34
C THR A 5 2.03 -9.51 2.67
N GLY A 6 2.40 -9.33 3.94
CA GLY A 6 3.29 -8.24 4.37
C GLY A 6 2.65 -6.84 4.28
N LEU A 7 1.32 -6.78 4.10
CA LEU A 7 0.58 -5.53 3.96
C LEU A 7 -0.10 -5.12 5.27
N CYS A 8 -0.39 -3.83 5.43
CA CYS A 8 -1.24 -3.36 6.51
C CYS A 8 -2.70 -3.80 6.28
N VAL A 9 -3.29 -4.53 7.23
CA VAL A 9 -4.69 -4.99 7.16
C VAL A 9 -5.73 -3.87 7.01
N GLY A 10 -5.38 -2.62 7.31
CA GLY A 10 -6.31 -1.49 7.22
C GLY A 10 -6.13 -0.60 5.99
N CYS A 11 -4.89 -0.41 5.52
CA CYS A 11 -4.60 0.51 4.40
C CYS A 11 -3.87 -0.14 3.22
N LEU A 12 -3.61 -1.45 3.31
CA LEU A 12 -2.98 -2.28 2.29
C LEU A 12 -1.63 -1.74 1.77
N ARG A 13 -0.96 -0.93 2.59
CA ARG A 13 0.40 -0.45 2.36
C ARG A 13 1.44 -1.35 3.02
N THR A 14 2.64 -1.40 2.46
CA THR A 14 3.81 -2.05 3.06
C THR A 14 4.37 -1.20 4.21
N SER A 15 5.27 -1.79 5.02
CA SER A 15 6.02 -1.02 6.03
C SER A 15 6.79 0.15 5.42
N ASP A 16 7.43 -0.08 4.28
CA ASP A 16 8.26 0.92 3.61
C ASP A 16 7.41 2.08 3.07
N GLU A 17 6.26 1.78 2.48
CA GLU A 17 5.30 2.79 2.01
C GLU A 17 4.75 3.64 3.16
N ILE A 18 4.61 3.06 4.37
CA ILE A 18 4.18 3.79 5.56
C ILE A 18 5.31 4.65 6.12
N ALA A 19 6.52 4.09 6.23
CA ALA A 19 7.67 4.77 6.83
C ALA A 19 8.16 5.95 5.98
N ASN A 20 8.18 5.80 4.65
CA ASN A 20 8.71 6.81 3.73
C ASN A 20 7.63 7.74 3.15
N TRP A 21 6.38 7.66 3.62
CA TRP A 21 5.24 8.36 3.01
C TRP A 21 5.44 9.89 2.91
N GLU A 22 6.06 10.48 3.93
CA GLU A 22 6.32 11.92 3.98
C GLU A 22 7.36 12.35 2.94
N GLU A 23 8.28 11.45 2.57
CA GLU A 23 9.37 11.70 1.61
C GLU A 23 8.96 11.44 0.16
N TYR A 24 7.84 10.76 -0.07
CA TYR A 24 7.35 10.47 -1.42
C TYR A 24 6.92 11.73 -2.15
N SER A 25 7.29 11.81 -3.43
CA SER A 25 6.74 12.79 -4.35
C SER A 25 5.26 12.49 -4.64
N ASP A 26 4.56 13.48 -5.21
CA ASP A 26 3.15 13.29 -5.58
C ASP A 26 2.95 12.16 -6.60
N GLU A 27 3.93 11.95 -7.49
CA GLU A 27 3.89 10.85 -8.45
C GLU A 27 4.03 9.49 -7.76
N GLN A 28 4.96 9.38 -6.78
CA GLN A 28 5.14 8.16 -5.99
C GLN A 28 3.90 7.87 -5.13
N ARG A 29 3.30 8.91 -4.51
CA ARG A 29 2.05 8.76 -3.77
C ARG A 29 0.91 8.29 -4.68
N ALA A 30 0.80 8.85 -5.88
CA ALA A 30 -0.20 8.42 -6.85
C ALA A 30 -0.02 6.95 -7.27
N GLU A 31 1.22 6.49 -7.43
CA GLU A 31 1.51 5.08 -7.71
C GLU A 31 1.10 4.17 -6.55
N VAL A 32 1.45 4.52 -5.30
CA VAL A 32 1.03 3.73 -4.13
C VAL A 32 -0.49 3.66 -4.03
N MET A 33 -1.21 4.75 -4.31
CA MET A 33 -2.67 4.73 -4.30
C MET A 33 -3.25 3.81 -5.39
N ARG A 34 -2.65 3.77 -6.60
CA ARG A 34 -3.04 2.82 -7.64
C ARG A 34 -2.82 1.37 -7.19
N GLU A 35 -1.68 1.11 -6.56
CA GLU A 35 -1.34 -0.21 -6.05
C GLU A 35 -2.27 -0.67 -4.91
N ILE A 36 -2.68 0.24 -4.02
CA ILE A 36 -3.70 -0.05 -2.99
C ILE A 36 -4.99 -0.53 -3.67
N THR A 37 -5.52 0.22 -4.64
CA THR A 37 -6.75 -0.18 -5.36
C THR A 37 -6.60 -1.53 -6.06
N ARG A 38 -5.42 -1.82 -6.62
CA ARG A 38 -5.14 -3.14 -7.21
C ARG A 38 -5.16 -4.24 -6.16
N ARG A 39 -4.50 -4.04 -5.02
CA ARG A 39 -4.44 -5.00 -3.90
C ARG A 39 -5.83 -5.23 -3.29
N GLU A 40 -6.66 -4.20 -3.17
CA GLU A 40 -8.06 -4.32 -2.72
C GLU A 40 -8.84 -5.29 -3.62
N ALA A 41 -8.78 -5.08 -4.95
CA ALA A 41 -9.46 -5.93 -5.91
C ALA A 41 -8.92 -7.39 -5.93
N GLU A 42 -7.66 -7.60 -5.58
CA GLU A 42 -7.07 -8.93 -5.45
C GLU A 42 -7.55 -9.67 -4.20
N GLN A 43 -7.87 -8.96 -3.10
CA GLN A 43 -8.37 -9.57 -1.86
C GLN A 43 -9.88 -9.84 -1.85
N GLU A 44 -10.65 -9.20 -2.73
CA GLU A 44 -12.09 -9.45 -2.89
C GLU A 44 -12.42 -10.69 -3.77
N GLN A 45 -11.41 -11.48 -4.19
CA GLN A 45 -11.55 -12.64 -5.08
C GLN A 45 -11.44 -14.00 -4.36
#